data_AF-A0A0W8D904-F1
#
_entry.id   AF-A0A0W8D904-F1
#
_cell.length_a   1.000
_cell.length_b   1.000
_cell.length_c   1.000
_cell.angle_alpha   90.00
_cell.angle_beta   90.00
_cell.angle_gamma   90.00
#
_symmetry.space_group_name_H-M   'P 1'
#
loop_
_entity.id
_entity.type
_entity.pdbx_description
1 polymer ?
#
loop_
_entity_poly.entity_id
_entity_poly.type
_entity_poly.pdbx_seq_one_letter_code
_entity_poly.pdbx_strand_id
1 'polypeptide(L)'
;MAASDFVALASALTVNQTVRKLEIQLSLQGHAQLTTRYWWTCLAYGLFSKRSRGFSSLESVDIKIHGIATTDMNGFNDIVTSEHPEEELLGFPHGAIEERVATLKGGSSMRWQFNYRGEPNLDSDLLSIPSPVSFVRTFSDDGVSEWVNVVIPGYGHCQVQRENLEFYEPSSVNSGPRLSTLNLEIIEPRSMDGLPLLLAAIGASLKVLTLKVRVLELDVNSILRSCPNLVELSLSTDMMDIQLVLDQSHEIQQSLSEFSLDLNDITSLSRSLSDGSNSLSKCVRRLRVRPANCWLVRPANLSTCEADVNTCLDMLAKNQSLSYFEVIVPGELKRYMGSFRQFHLQPTLHTLNLPLESKLALISAVYAPMITAQAVNIAARERSSLHELSQDMLCNIFACAISPISRQVFFQSQHVFFG
;
A
#
# COMPACT_ATOMS: atom_id res chain seq x y z
N MET A 1 -20.95 14.35 7.52
CA MET A 1 -21.24 13.63 6.28
C MET A 1 -22.31 12.60 6.60
N ALA A 2 -23.43 12.61 5.89
CA ALA A 2 -24.52 11.65 6.10
C ALA A 2 -24.13 10.27 5.52
N ALA A 3 -24.80 9.19 5.94
CA ALA A 3 -24.54 7.84 5.42
C ALA A 3 -24.68 7.77 3.88
N SER A 4 -25.65 8.48 3.31
CA SER A 4 -25.89 8.60 1.87
C SER A 4 -24.68 9.14 1.10
N ASP A 5 -23.96 10.10 1.68
CA ASP A 5 -22.79 10.72 1.05
C ASP A 5 -21.63 9.71 0.91
N PHE A 6 -21.51 8.76 1.85
CA PHE A 6 -20.51 7.71 1.78
C PHE A 6 -20.80 6.71 0.68
N VAL A 7 -22.07 6.33 0.46
CA VAL A 7 -22.47 5.48 -0.67
C VAL A 7 -22.25 6.21 -1.99
N ALA A 8 -22.59 7.50 -2.05
CA ALA A 8 -22.35 8.33 -3.21
C ALA A 8 -20.85 8.38 -3.57
N LEU A 9 -19.98 8.62 -2.59
CA LEU A 9 -18.53 8.56 -2.78
C LEU A 9 -18.07 7.17 -3.23
N ALA A 10 -18.50 6.11 -2.53
CA ALA A 10 -18.10 4.74 -2.84
C ALA A 10 -18.50 4.36 -4.26
N SER A 11 -19.74 4.66 -4.68
CA SER A 11 -20.22 4.39 -6.04
C SER A 11 -19.42 5.09 -7.13
N ALA A 12 -18.91 6.30 -6.88
CA ALA A 12 -18.02 6.99 -7.80
C ALA A 12 -16.65 6.29 -7.88
N LEU A 13 -16.11 5.85 -6.75
CA LEU A 13 -14.81 5.16 -6.68
C LEU A 13 -14.85 3.80 -7.37
N THR A 14 -15.97 3.07 -7.28
CA THR A 14 -16.15 1.75 -7.88
C THR A 14 -15.95 1.74 -9.40
N VAL A 15 -16.26 2.84 -10.10
CA VAL A 15 -16.17 2.93 -11.57
C VAL A 15 -15.29 4.08 -12.06
N ASN A 16 -14.48 4.65 -11.16
CA ASN A 16 -13.58 5.75 -11.46
C ASN A 16 -12.56 5.37 -12.56
N GLN A 17 -12.46 6.18 -13.61
CA GLN A 17 -11.54 5.94 -14.73
C GLN A 17 -10.32 6.85 -14.76
N THR A 18 -10.26 7.87 -13.90
CA THR A 18 -9.29 8.97 -14.04
C THR A 18 -8.32 9.05 -12.87
N VAL A 19 -8.80 8.82 -11.65
CA VAL A 19 -8.01 8.98 -10.43
C VAL A 19 -7.20 7.70 -10.18
N ARG A 20 -5.88 7.83 -10.06
CA ARG A 20 -4.99 6.70 -9.74
C ARG A 20 -4.56 6.65 -8.28
N LYS A 21 -4.55 7.81 -7.61
CA LYS A 21 -4.19 7.93 -6.19
C LYS A 21 -5.29 8.69 -5.44
N LEU A 22 -5.69 8.14 -4.30
CA LEU A 22 -6.69 8.73 -3.42
C LEU A 22 -6.14 8.85 -2.00
N GLU A 23 -6.37 9.98 -1.34
CA GLU A 23 -6.13 10.16 0.08
C GLU A 23 -7.46 10.40 0.80
N ILE A 24 -7.72 9.64 1.85
CA ILE A 24 -8.91 9.71 2.68
C ILE A 24 -8.45 9.96 4.13
N GLN A 25 -8.79 11.12 4.66
CA GLN A 25 -8.62 11.41 6.07
C GLN A 25 -9.99 11.43 6.74
N LEU A 26 -10.22 10.48 7.65
CA LEU A 26 -11.42 10.47 8.45
C LEU A 26 -11.17 11.07 9.83
N SER A 27 -11.89 12.14 10.15
CA SER A 27 -12.06 12.62 11.52
C SER A 27 -13.46 12.21 12.02
N LEU A 28 -13.56 11.08 12.70
CA LEU A 28 -14.81 10.64 13.33
C LEU A 28 -14.94 11.31 14.70
N GLN A 29 -15.12 12.64 14.73
CA GLN A 29 -15.45 13.34 15.97
C GLN A 29 -16.92 13.08 16.32
N GLY A 30 -17.16 12.37 17.43
CA GLY A 30 -18.43 12.37 18.15
C GLY A 30 -19.61 11.59 17.57
N HIS A 31 -19.45 10.76 16.54
CA HIS A 31 -20.55 9.98 15.95
C HIS A 31 -20.45 8.49 16.34
N ALA A 32 -21.60 7.87 16.65
CA ALA A 32 -21.74 6.54 17.25
C ALA A 32 -21.11 5.41 16.40
N GLN A 33 -20.70 4.31 17.03
CA GLN A 33 -20.07 3.13 16.41
C GLN A 33 -20.74 2.60 15.13
N LEU A 34 -22.06 2.83 14.95
CA LEU A 34 -22.82 2.52 13.73
C LEU A 34 -22.24 3.20 12.47
N THR A 35 -21.54 4.34 12.59
CA THR A 35 -20.91 5.03 11.45
C THR A 35 -19.62 4.37 10.98
N THR A 36 -18.91 3.61 11.82
CA THR A 36 -17.59 3.05 11.45
C THR A 36 -17.74 1.78 10.62
N ARG A 37 -18.62 0.84 11.05
CA ARG A 37 -18.90 -0.38 10.28
C ARG A 37 -19.43 -0.07 8.88
N TYR A 38 -20.42 0.82 8.80
CA TYR A 38 -21.01 1.22 7.52
C TYR A 38 -20.01 1.92 6.61
N TRP A 39 -19.09 2.68 7.18
CA TRP A 39 -18.02 3.28 6.40
C TRP A 39 -17.06 2.24 5.82
N TRP A 40 -16.69 1.22 6.61
CA TRP A 40 -15.86 0.13 6.13
C TRP A 40 -16.55 -0.68 5.02
N THR A 41 -17.85 -0.91 5.09
CA THR A 41 -18.59 -1.56 3.99
C THR A 41 -18.62 -0.67 2.73
N CYS A 42 -18.80 0.64 2.88
CA CYS A 42 -18.69 1.59 1.76
C CYS A 42 -17.29 1.57 1.13
N LEU A 43 -16.22 1.53 1.93
CA LEU A 43 -14.86 1.42 1.42
C LEU A 43 -14.61 0.08 0.72
N ALA A 44 -15.07 -1.02 1.31
CA ALA A 44 -15.02 -2.34 0.68
C ALA A 44 -15.67 -2.28 -0.71
N TYR A 45 -16.85 -1.68 -0.80
CA TYR A 45 -17.58 -1.52 -2.06
C TYR A 45 -16.80 -0.66 -3.07
N GLY A 46 -16.36 0.53 -2.65
CA GLY A 46 -15.70 1.51 -3.51
C GLY A 46 -14.33 1.08 -4.01
N LEU A 47 -13.56 0.38 -3.18
CA LEU A 47 -12.13 0.14 -3.41
C LEU A 47 -11.78 -1.31 -3.74
N PHE A 48 -12.56 -2.28 -3.23
CA PHE A 48 -12.13 -3.69 -3.21
C PHE A 48 -13.18 -4.68 -3.74
N SER A 49 -14.42 -4.25 -3.99
CA SER A 49 -15.46 -5.11 -4.57
C SER A 49 -15.08 -5.64 -5.95
N LYS A 50 -15.73 -6.71 -6.39
CA LYS A 50 -15.55 -7.25 -7.76
C LYS A 50 -15.75 -6.19 -8.83
N ARG A 51 -16.75 -5.33 -8.64
CA ARG A 51 -17.04 -4.21 -9.54
C ARG A 51 -15.89 -3.20 -9.56
N SER A 52 -15.38 -2.81 -8.39
CA SER A 52 -14.24 -1.89 -8.30
C SER A 52 -12.99 -2.45 -8.96
N ARG A 53 -12.70 -3.75 -8.77
CA ARG A 53 -11.56 -4.41 -9.42
C ARG A 53 -11.67 -4.43 -10.96
N GLY A 54 -12.89 -4.52 -11.50
CA GLY A 54 -13.13 -4.58 -12.94
C GLY A 54 -13.20 -3.22 -13.64
N PHE A 55 -13.56 -2.16 -12.92
CA PHE A 55 -13.79 -0.84 -13.51
C PHE A 55 -12.94 0.29 -12.94
N SER A 56 -12.49 0.23 -11.69
CA SER A 56 -11.73 1.33 -11.10
C SER A 56 -10.29 1.37 -11.62
N SER A 57 -9.82 2.57 -11.97
CA SER A 57 -8.43 2.86 -12.35
C SER A 57 -7.54 3.22 -11.17
N LEU A 58 -8.03 3.02 -9.95
CA LEU A 58 -7.30 3.35 -8.72
C LEU A 58 -6.17 2.35 -8.48
N GLU A 59 -4.98 2.87 -8.21
CA GLU A 59 -3.75 2.09 -8.02
C GLU A 59 -3.23 2.20 -6.57
N SER A 60 -3.45 3.35 -5.92
CA SER A 60 -2.94 3.69 -4.59
C SER A 60 -3.98 4.39 -3.73
N VAL A 61 -4.07 3.98 -2.46
CA VAL A 61 -4.95 4.59 -1.46
C VAL A 61 -4.19 4.88 -0.17
N ASP A 62 -4.35 6.09 0.34
CA ASP A 62 -3.85 6.55 1.63
C ASP A 62 -5.06 6.75 2.56
N ILE A 63 -5.14 6.02 3.67
CA ILE A 63 -6.26 6.08 4.62
C ILE A 63 -5.75 6.43 6.01
N LYS A 64 -6.31 7.49 6.60
CA LYS A 64 -6.08 7.86 8.00
C LYS A 64 -7.34 7.60 8.82
N ILE A 65 -7.23 6.76 9.85
CA ILE A 65 -8.35 6.29 10.68
C ILE A 65 -8.02 6.26 12.18
N HIS A 66 -9.05 6.09 13.01
CA HIS A 66 -8.90 5.97 14.46
C HIS A 66 -8.75 4.52 14.96
N GLY A 67 -9.22 3.49 14.23
CA GLY A 67 -9.07 2.11 14.67
C GLY A 67 -9.74 1.09 13.74
N ILE A 68 -9.47 -0.20 13.97
CA ILE A 68 -9.95 -1.32 13.16
C ILE A 68 -10.46 -2.42 14.09
N ALA A 69 -11.78 -2.60 14.16
CA ALA A 69 -12.39 -3.64 14.98
C ALA A 69 -12.75 -4.89 14.15
N THR A 70 -12.69 -6.07 14.75
CA THR A 70 -13.14 -7.33 14.13
C THR A 70 -14.57 -7.25 13.57
N THR A 71 -15.49 -6.61 14.31
CA THR A 71 -16.90 -6.47 13.91
C THR A 71 -17.07 -5.64 12.63
N ASP A 72 -16.18 -4.67 12.40
CA ASP A 72 -16.20 -3.84 11.20
C ASP A 72 -15.72 -4.66 9.99
N MET A 73 -14.72 -5.52 10.21
CA MET A 73 -14.08 -6.30 9.15
C MET A 73 -14.91 -7.47 8.64
N ASN A 74 -15.86 -7.97 9.43
CA ASN A 74 -16.83 -8.96 8.94
C ASN A 74 -17.66 -8.38 7.78
N GLY A 75 -18.30 -7.23 7.99
CA GLY A 75 -19.07 -6.57 6.93
C GLY A 75 -18.19 -6.14 5.75
N PHE A 76 -16.96 -5.70 6.02
CA PHE A 76 -16.00 -5.42 4.95
C PHE A 76 -15.76 -6.66 4.08
N ASN A 77 -15.50 -7.82 4.70
CA ASN A 77 -15.22 -9.06 3.98
C ASN A 77 -16.45 -9.59 3.22
N ASP A 78 -17.65 -9.45 3.80
CA ASP A 78 -18.91 -9.81 3.13
C ASP A 78 -19.04 -9.07 1.79
N ILE A 79 -18.78 -7.75 1.77
CA ILE A 79 -18.80 -6.95 0.54
C ILE A 79 -17.69 -7.33 -0.45
N VAL A 80 -16.48 -7.57 0.04
CA VAL A 80 -15.33 -7.92 -0.83
C VAL A 80 -15.54 -9.25 -1.54
N THR A 81 -16.18 -10.21 -0.87
CA THR A 81 -16.40 -11.57 -1.38
C THR A 81 -17.75 -11.76 -2.08
N SER A 82 -18.71 -10.86 -1.86
CA SER A 82 -20.04 -10.93 -2.46
C SER A 82 -20.02 -10.89 -4.00
N GLU A 83 -20.93 -11.67 -4.60
CA GLU A 83 -21.28 -11.58 -6.02
C GLU A 83 -22.19 -10.37 -6.31
N HIS A 84 -22.95 -9.93 -5.30
CA HIS A 84 -23.99 -8.89 -5.37
C HIS A 84 -23.68 -7.76 -4.38
N PRO A 85 -22.57 -7.02 -4.56
CA PRO A 85 -22.07 -6.11 -3.54
C PRO A 85 -22.97 -4.87 -3.34
N GLU A 86 -23.76 -4.46 -4.33
CA GLU A 86 -24.77 -3.39 -4.18
C GLU A 86 -25.91 -3.79 -3.23
N GLU A 87 -26.40 -5.02 -3.36
CA GLU A 87 -27.49 -5.56 -2.54
C GLU A 87 -27.04 -5.74 -1.09
N GLU A 88 -25.83 -6.28 -0.88
CA GLU A 88 -25.21 -6.42 0.45
C GLU A 88 -24.94 -5.05 1.10
N LEU A 89 -24.43 -4.07 0.33
CA LEU A 89 -24.13 -2.72 0.86
C LEU A 89 -25.39 -2.01 1.36
N LEU A 90 -26.49 -2.16 0.63
CA LEU A 90 -27.74 -1.44 0.87
C LEU A 90 -28.75 -2.26 1.67
N GLY A 91 -28.46 -3.54 1.94
CA GLY A 91 -29.31 -4.44 2.72
C GLY A 91 -30.56 -4.90 1.98
N PHE A 92 -30.50 -5.04 0.66
CA PHE A 92 -31.62 -5.48 -0.17
C PHE A 92 -31.53 -6.99 -0.46
N PRO A 93 -32.67 -7.70 -0.56
CA PRO A 93 -32.67 -9.08 -1.03
C PRO A 93 -32.37 -9.13 -2.53
N HIS A 94 -31.91 -10.31 -2.98
CA HIS A 94 -31.63 -10.52 -4.39
C HIS A 94 -32.88 -10.39 -5.26
N GLY A 95 -32.71 -9.67 -6.37
CA GLY A 95 -33.75 -9.42 -7.37
C GLY A 95 -34.15 -10.67 -8.18
N ALA A 96 -35.23 -10.55 -8.95
CA ALA A 96 -35.60 -11.55 -9.96
C ALA A 96 -34.77 -11.41 -11.24
N ILE A 97 -34.22 -10.22 -11.48
CA ILE A 97 -33.37 -9.90 -12.61
C ILE A 97 -31.96 -9.64 -12.12
N GLU A 98 -31.00 -10.35 -12.72
CA GLU A 98 -29.56 -10.14 -12.53
C GLU A 98 -29.18 -8.67 -12.71
N GLU A 99 -28.25 -8.21 -11.90
CA GLU A 99 -27.82 -6.83 -11.93
C GLU A 99 -27.14 -6.52 -13.27
N ARG A 100 -27.50 -5.39 -13.87
CA ARG A 100 -27.02 -4.96 -15.19
C ARG A 100 -26.43 -3.57 -15.14
N VAL A 101 -25.58 -3.26 -16.10
CA VAL A 101 -25.01 -1.92 -16.27
C VAL A 101 -25.82 -1.18 -17.32
N ALA A 102 -26.09 0.09 -17.06
CA ALA A 102 -26.88 0.94 -17.92
C ALA A 102 -26.33 2.36 -17.97
N THR A 103 -26.75 3.08 -19.01
CA THR A 103 -26.67 4.53 -19.09
C THR A 103 -28.05 5.09 -18.73
N LEU A 104 -28.10 5.99 -17.75
CA LEU A 104 -29.29 6.78 -17.47
C LEU A 104 -29.37 7.92 -18.49
N LYS A 105 -30.51 8.06 -19.14
CA LYS A 105 -30.75 9.13 -20.12
C LYS A 105 -30.64 10.52 -19.48
N GLY A 106 -30.16 11.49 -20.24
CA GLY A 106 -30.12 12.89 -19.82
C GLY A 106 -31.53 13.47 -19.67
N GLY A 107 -31.71 14.31 -18.68
CA GLY A 107 -32.99 14.92 -18.30
C GLY A 107 -33.90 14.02 -17.47
N SER A 108 -33.55 12.74 -17.27
CA SER A 108 -34.36 11.81 -16.50
C SER A 108 -34.46 12.20 -15.02
N SER A 109 -35.66 12.03 -14.47
CA SER A 109 -35.94 12.24 -13.05
C SER A 109 -35.59 11.01 -12.21
N MET A 110 -35.08 11.25 -11.00
CA MET A 110 -34.73 10.19 -10.05
C MET A 110 -35.19 10.53 -8.62
N ARG A 111 -35.54 9.49 -7.88
CA ARG A 111 -35.75 9.56 -6.43
C ARG A 111 -34.41 9.28 -5.75
N TRP A 112 -34.00 10.19 -4.85
CA TRP A 112 -32.68 10.17 -4.23
C TRP A 112 -32.74 10.23 -2.70
N GLN A 113 -33.91 10.51 -2.12
CA GLN A 113 -34.12 10.51 -0.67
C GLN A 113 -34.83 9.25 -0.24
N PHE A 114 -34.23 8.55 0.73
CA PHE A 114 -34.74 7.31 1.28
C PHE A 114 -34.79 7.37 2.80
N ASN A 115 -35.75 6.68 3.39
CA ASN A 115 -35.80 6.49 4.84
C ASN A 115 -34.80 5.41 5.30
N TYR A 116 -34.72 5.16 6.61
CA TYR A 116 -33.80 4.16 7.19
C TYR A 116 -34.12 2.70 6.78
N ARG A 117 -35.27 2.44 6.15
CA ARG A 117 -35.65 1.14 5.59
C ARG A 117 -35.33 1.02 4.10
N GLY A 118 -34.73 2.04 3.50
CA GLY A 118 -34.47 2.09 2.06
C GLY A 118 -35.71 2.38 1.21
N GLU A 119 -36.81 2.85 1.81
CA GLU A 119 -38.03 3.21 1.08
C GLU A 119 -37.94 4.68 0.62
N PRO A 120 -38.37 4.99 -0.62
CA PRO A 120 -38.28 6.35 -1.16
C PRO A 120 -39.21 7.32 -0.43
N ASN A 121 -38.74 8.53 -0.17
CA ASN A 121 -39.59 9.61 0.30
C ASN A 121 -40.38 10.21 -0.88
N LEU A 122 -41.67 9.86 -0.99
CA LEU A 122 -42.53 10.29 -2.09
C LEU A 122 -42.89 11.78 -2.06
N ASP A 123 -42.71 12.45 -0.92
CA ASP A 123 -42.97 13.88 -0.77
C ASP A 123 -41.75 14.74 -1.16
N SER A 124 -40.63 14.11 -1.53
CA SER A 124 -39.40 14.80 -1.93
C SER A 124 -39.38 15.14 -3.42
N ASP A 125 -38.79 16.29 -3.75
CA ASP A 125 -38.61 16.71 -5.14
C ASP A 125 -37.70 15.72 -5.90
N LEU A 126 -38.15 15.34 -7.10
CA LEU A 126 -37.35 14.54 -8.02
C LEU A 126 -36.15 15.33 -8.49
N LEU A 127 -34.98 14.70 -8.47
CA LEU A 127 -33.76 15.29 -9.00
C LEU A 127 -33.64 14.92 -10.49
N SER A 128 -33.30 15.89 -11.35
CA SER A 128 -33.04 15.63 -12.77
C SER A 128 -31.56 15.87 -13.07
N ILE A 129 -30.94 14.94 -13.79
CA ILE A 129 -29.55 15.07 -14.24
C ILE A 129 -29.58 15.45 -15.72
N PRO A 130 -29.10 16.64 -16.13
CA PRO A 130 -29.25 17.12 -17.50
C PRO A 130 -28.45 16.29 -18.51
N SER A 131 -27.34 15.69 -18.08
CA SER A 131 -26.46 14.87 -18.93
C SER A 131 -26.69 13.38 -18.69
N PRO A 132 -26.50 12.52 -19.71
CA PRO A 132 -26.51 11.08 -19.51
C PRO A 132 -25.44 10.63 -18.51
N VAL A 133 -25.76 9.62 -17.71
CA VAL A 133 -24.83 9.06 -16.71
C VAL A 133 -24.57 7.60 -17.03
N SER A 134 -23.32 7.26 -17.36
CA SER A 134 -22.90 5.88 -17.61
C SER A 134 -22.56 5.12 -16.32
N PHE A 135 -22.37 3.81 -16.44
CA PHE A 135 -22.01 2.91 -15.33
C PHE A 135 -23.04 2.82 -14.19
N VAL A 136 -24.28 3.20 -14.45
CA VAL A 136 -25.39 2.99 -13.52
C VAL A 136 -25.60 1.49 -13.34
N ARG A 137 -25.70 1.03 -12.09
CA ARG A 137 -25.85 -0.38 -11.74
C ARG A 137 -27.25 -0.61 -11.17
N THR A 138 -28.05 -1.46 -11.81
CA THR A 138 -29.32 -1.92 -11.22
C THR A 138 -29.03 -2.95 -10.13
N PHE A 139 -29.89 -3.05 -9.13
CA PHE A 139 -29.84 -4.09 -8.10
C PHE A 139 -31.24 -4.37 -7.56
N SER A 140 -31.49 -5.55 -7.00
CA SER A 140 -32.81 -5.93 -6.44
C SER A 140 -33.98 -5.63 -7.39
N ASP A 141 -33.79 -5.89 -8.69
CA ASP A 141 -34.79 -5.62 -9.74
C ASP A 141 -35.79 -6.79 -9.84
N ASP A 142 -37.07 -6.52 -9.67
CA ASP A 142 -38.16 -7.50 -9.79
C ASP A 142 -38.58 -7.80 -11.24
N GLY A 143 -38.06 -7.04 -12.20
CA GLY A 143 -38.33 -7.15 -13.63
C GLY A 143 -39.69 -6.61 -14.08
N VAL A 144 -40.54 -6.15 -13.17
CA VAL A 144 -41.92 -5.72 -13.46
C VAL A 144 -42.22 -4.29 -13.02
N SER A 145 -41.58 -3.81 -11.97
CA SER A 145 -41.79 -2.46 -11.45
C SER A 145 -41.31 -1.41 -12.43
N GLU A 146 -42.05 -0.30 -12.51
CA GLU A 146 -41.70 0.88 -13.29
C GLU A 146 -40.44 1.56 -12.73
N TRP A 147 -40.36 1.68 -11.40
CA TRP A 147 -39.22 2.24 -10.69
C TRP A 147 -38.24 1.13 -10.30
N VAL A 148 -36.98 1.30 -10.70
CA VAL A 148 -35.92 0.33 -10.49
C VAL A 148 -34.88 0.92 -9.55
N ASN A 149 -34.44 0.13 -8.57
CA ASN A 149 -33.34 0.48 -7.69
C ASN A 149 -32.01 0.50 -8.47
N VAL A 150 -31.27 1.60 -8.32
CA VAL A 150 -30.00 1.81 -9.00
C VAL A 150 -28.97 2.43 -8.07
N VAL A 151 -27.71 2.07 -8.28
CA VAL A 151 -26.55 2.80 -7.77
C VAL A 151 -26.02 3.68 -8.90
N ILE A 152 -26.12 4.99 -8.71
CA ILE A 152 -25.63 5.98 -9.67
C ILE A 152 -24.28 6.52 -9.17
N PRO A 153 -23.20 6.45 -9.97
CA PRO A 153 -21.89 6.95 -9.56
C PRO A 153 -21.94 8.41 -9.10
N GLY A 154 -21.53 8.67 -7.87
CA GLY A 154 -21.52 10.01 -7.27
C GLY A 154 -22.85 10.46 -6.64
N TYR A 155 -23.91 9.67 -6.78
CA TYR A 155 -25.22 9.92 -6.17
C TYR A 155 -25.66 8.80 -5.22
N GLY A 156 -25.09 7.60 -5.33
CA GLY A 156 -25.37 6.48 -4.44
C GLY A 156 -26.69 5.78 -4.79
N HIS A 157 -27.45 5.36 -3.77
CA HIS A 157 -28.76 4.70 -3.95
C HIS A 157 -29.79 5.68 -4.50
N CYS A 158 -30.39 5.33 -5.63
CA CYS A 158 -31.48 6.06 -6.28
C CYS A 158 -32.54 5.09 -6.81
N GLN A 159 -33.71 5.62 -7.15
CA GLN A 159 -34.67 4.93 -8.02
C GLN A 159 -34.92 5.75 -9.28
N VAL A 160 -34.96 5.07 -10.41
CA VAL A 160 -35.23 5.67 -11.73
C VAL A 160 -36.28 4.85 -12.46
N GLN A 161 -36.97 5.47 -13.41
CA GLN A 161 -37.90 4.74 -14.28
C GLN A 161 -37.13 3.83 -15.24
N ARG A 162 -37.62 2.60 -15.41
CA ARG A 162 -37.01 1.55 -16.24
C ARG A 162 -36.78 1.99 -17.68
N GLU A 163 -37.72 2.73 -18.27
CA GLU A 163 -37.63 3.23 -19.64
C GLU A 163 -36.49 4.23 -19.88
N ASN A 164 -35.94 4.79 -18.80
CA ASN A 164 -34.82 5.73 -18.84
C ASN A 164 -33.45 5.05 -18.76
N LEU A 165 -33.41 3.72 -18.63
CA LEU A 165 -32.17 2.93 -18.58
C LEU A 165 -31.86 2.31 -19.94
N GLU A 166 -30.67 2.61 -20.46
CA GLU A 166 -30.12 1.98 -21.67
C GLU A 166 -29.06 0.96 -21.26
N PHE A 167 -29.41 -0.31 -21.26
CA PHE A 167 -28.52 -1.40 -20.83
C PHE A 167 -27.42 -1.69 -21.85
N TYR A 168 -26.21 -1.95 -21.35
CA TYR A 168 -25.07 -2.35 -22.18
C TYR A 168 -24.14 -3.28 -21.41
N GLU A 169 -23.35 -4.07 -22.15
CA GLU A 169 -22.26 -4.85 -21.59
C GLU A 169 -21.00 -3.99 -21.59
N PRO A 170 -20.47 -3.58 -20.42
CA PRO A 170 -19.24 -2.82 -20.38
C PRO A 170 -18.09 -3.74 -20.80
N SER A 171 -17.21 -3.24 -21.67
CA SER A 171 -15.94 -3.93 -21.95
C SER A 171 -15.14 -3.99 -20.65
N SER A 172 -15.17 -5.14 -19.96
CA SER A 172 -14.35 -5.34 -18.77
C SER A 172 -12.91 -5.21 -19.19
N VAL A 173 -12.18 -4.31 -18.54
CA VAL A 173 -10.74 -4.31 -18.68
C VAL A 173 -10.28 -5.54 -17.89
N ASN A 174 -9.96 -6.65 -18.57
CA ASN A 174 -9.46 -7.90 -17.97
C ASN A 174 -8.06 -7.74 -17.33
N SER A 175 -7.78 -6.58 -16.77
CA SER A 175 -6.66 -6.34 -15.88
C SER A 175 -7.17 -6.67 -14.49
N GLY A 176 -6.51 -7.56 -13.76
CA GLY A 176 -6.85 -7.85 -12.36
C GLY A 176 -6.84 -6.58 -11.47
N PRO A 177 -7.02 -6.73 -10.15
CA PRO A 177 -7.09 -5.59 -9.23
C PRO A 177 -5.93 -4.62 -9.45
N ARG A 178 -6.25 -3.37 -9.82
CA ARG A 178 -5.26 -2.31 -10.07
C ARG A 178 -4.73 -1.72 -8.77
N LEU A 179 -5.60 -1.66 -7.75
CA LEU A 179 -5.25 -1.20 -6.42
C LEU A 179 -4.25 -2.17 -5.80
N SER A 180 -3.00 -1.73 -5.70
CA SER A 180 -1.88 -2.53 -5.22
C SER A 180 -1.03 -1.81 -4.18
N THR A 181 -1.33 -0.54 -3.90
CA THR A 181 -0.69 0.24 -2.85
C THR A 181 -1.71 0.68 -1.80
N LEU A 182 -1.45 0.32 -0.54
CA LEU A 182 -2.24 0.76 0.61
C LEU A 182 -1.33 1.40 1.65
N ASN A 183 -1.62 2.65 2.01
CA ASN A 183 -1.00 3.32 3.14
C ASN A 183 -2.05 3.56 4.22
N LEU A 184 -1.89 2.92 5.37
CA LEU A 184 -2.83 2.95 6.48
C LEU A 184 -2.18 3.60 7.70
N GLU A 185 -2.77 4.70 8.16
CA GLU A 185 -2.33 5.42 9.36
C GLU A 185 -3.42 5.35 10.43
N ILE A 186 -3.07 4.79 11.58
CA ILE A 186 -3.98 4.61 12.71
C ILE A 186 -3.55 5.53 13.85
N ILE A 187 -4.35 6.58 14.08
CA ILE A 187 -3.97 7.72 14.91
C ILE A 187 -4.16 7.43 16.41
N GLU A 188 -5.25 6.73 16.80
CA GLU A 188 -5.60 6.48 18.21
C GLU A 188 -6.30 5.12 18.36
N PRO A 189 -5.57 3.99 18.20
CA PRO A 189 -6.18 2.67 18.15
C PRO A 189 -6.93 2.35 19.45
N ARG A 190 -8.26 2.37 19.41
CA ARG A 190 -9.09 1.76 20.48
C ARG A 190 -9.10 0.24 20.36
N SER A 191 -8.98 -0.27 19.12
CA SER A 191 -8.81 -1.68 18.78
C SER A 191 -8.06 -1.81 17.45
N MET A 192 -7.31 -2.90 17.31
CA MET A 192 -6.54 -3.30 16.14
C MET A 192 -6.74 -4.78 15.76
N ASP A 193 -7.64 -5.45 16.47
CA ASP A 193 -7.94 -6.88 16.31
C ASP A 193 -8.50 -7.23 14.92
N GLY A 194 -9.07 -6.26 14.21
CA GLY A 194 -9.55 -6.45 12.84
C GLY A 194 -8.47 -6.41 11.75
N LEU A 195 -7.27 -5.89 12.02
CA LEU A 195 -6.23 -5.76 10.98
C LEU A 195 -5.89 -7.08 10.27
N PRO A 196 -5.73 -8.23 10.97
CA PRO A 196 -5.51 -9.52 10.30
C PRO A 196 -6.63 -9.88 9.31
N LEU A 197 -7.90 -9.59 9.64
CA LEU A 197 -9.03 -9.86 8.76
C LEU A 197 -9.03 -8.94 7.53
N LEU A 198 -8.70 -7.66 7.73
CA LEU A 198 -8.53 -6.72 6.61
C LEU A 198 -7.48 -7.24 5.63
N LEU A 199 -6.29 -7.58 6.13
CA LEU A 199 -5.18 -8.06 5.31
C LEU A 199 -5.48 -9.41 4.67
N ALA A 200 -6.20 -10.31 5.34
CA ALA A 200 -6.65 -11.56 4.73
C ALA A 200 -7.58 -11.32 3.52
N ALA A 201 -8.45 -10.30 3.60
CA ALA A 201 -9.40 -9.99 2.53
C ALA A 201 -8.76 -9.32 1.29
N ILE A 202 -7.75 -8.47 1.48
CA ILE A 202 -7.17 -7.65 0.38
C ILE A 202 -5.70 -7.91 0.10
N GLY A 203 -4.97 -8.56 0.99
CA GLY A 203 -3.50 -8.63 0.98
C GLY A 203 -2.93 -9.29 -0.28
N ALA A 204 -3.64 -10.25 -0.87
CA ALA A 204 -3.23 -10.87 -2.14
C ALA A 204 -3.13 -9.88 -3.31
N SER A 205 -3.84 -8.75 -3.27
CA SER A 205 -3.76 -7.72 -4.32
C SER A 205 -2.64 -6.69 -4.10
N LEU A 206 -2.08 -6.62 -2.89
CA LEU A 206 -1.14 -5.58 -2.51
C LEU A 206 0.29 -5.93 -2.90
N LYS A 207 0.97 -4.95 -3.50
CA LYS A 207 2.42 -4.93 -3.76
C LYS A 207 3.17 -4.01 -2.81
N VAL A 208 2.51 -2.96 -2.32
CA VAL A 208 3.11 -1.99 -1.38
C VAL A 208 2.14 -1.78 -0.23
N LEU A 209 2.63 -1.95 0.99
CA LEU A 209 1.87 -1.75 2.22
C LEU A 209 2.67 -0.84 3.16
N THR A 210 2.07 0.28 3.56
CA THR A 210 2.57 1.10 4.66
C THR A 210 1.60 1.05 5.82
N LEU A 211 2.08 0.68 7.00
CA LEU A 211 1.33 0.75 8.25
C LEU A 211 1.99 1.74 9.20
N LYS A 212 1.25 2.76 9.62
CA LYS A 212 1.69 3.69 10.67
C LYS A 212 0.79 3.53 11.89
N VAL A 213 1.36 3.06 13.00
CA VAL A 213 0.62 2.74 14.23
C VAL A 213 1.46 3.13 15.44
N ARG A 214 0.89 3.86 16.40
CA ARG A 214 1.64 4.39 17.56
C ARG A 214 2.24 3.30 18.46
N VAL A 215 1.47 2.26 18.79
CA VAL A 215 1.90 1.16 19.68
C VAL A 215 1.73 -0.18 18.95
N LEU A 216 2.78 -0.99 18.92
CA LEU A 216 2.83 -2.16 18.04
C LEU A 216 3.06 -3.47 18.82
N GLU A 217 2.04 -4.31 18.88
CA GLU A 217 2.21 -5.77 18.87
C GLU A 217 1.67 -6.26 17.52
N LEU A 218 2.43 -6.07 16.43
CA LEU A 218 2.08 -6.66 15.14
C LEU A 218 2.98 -7.85 14.86
N ASP A 219 2.36 -9.00 14.61
CA ASP A 219 3.06 -10.15 14.05
C ASP A 219 3.33 -9.88 12.56
N VAL A 220 4.53 -9.41 12.24
CA VAL A 220 4.95 -9.14 10.86
C VAL A 220 4.84 -10.40 9.99
N ASN A 221 5.02 -11.59 10.56
CA ASN A 221 4.84 -12.84 9.81
C ASN A 221 3.39 -13.03 9.38
N SER A 222 2.41 -12.64 10.22
CA SER A 222 1.00 -12.69 9.85
C SER A 222 0.67 -11.76 8.67
N ILE A 223 1.31 -10.59 8.62
CA ILE A 223 1.15 -9.61 7.53
C ILE A 223 1.69 -10.21 6.23
N LEU A 224 2.91 -10.75 6.26
CA LEU A 224 3.57 -11.35 5.10
C LEU A 224 2.81 -12.59 4.59
N ARG A 225 2.27 -13.41 5.49
CA ARG A 225 1.39 -14.55 5.11
C ARG A 225 0.11 -14.09 4.43
N SER A 226 -0.46 -12.96 4.85
CA SER A 226 -1.70 -12.41 4.27
C SER A 226 -1.44 -11.65 2.96
N CYS A 227 -0.22 -11.15 2.74
CA CYS A 227 0.17 -10.35 1.59
C CYS A 227 1.29 -11.03 0.78
N PRO A 228 1.01 -12.12 0.04
CA PRO A 228 2.02 -12.92 -0.64
C PRO A 228 2.73 -12.20 -1.80
N ASN A 229 2.09 -11.20 -2.41
CA ASN A 229 2.60 -10.46 -3.56
C ASN A 229 3.32 -9.15 -3.16
N LEU A 230 3.60 -8.98 -1.87
CA LEU A 230 4.18 -7.77 -1.34
C LEU A 230 5.64 -7.63 -1.77
N VAL A 231 5.96 -6.52 -2.41
CA VAL A 231 7.30 -6.12 -2.86
C VAL A 231 7.93 -5.16 -1.86
N GLU A 232 7.11 -4.35 -1.20
CA GLU A 232 7.56 -3.38 -0.20
C GLU A 232 6.63 -3.35 1.02
N LEU A 233 7.23 -3.42 2.22
CA LEU A 233 6.55 -3.23 3.50
C LEU A 233 7.20 -2.09 4.28
N SER A 234 6.43 -1.06 4.59
CA SER A 234 6.85 0.05 5.45
C SER A 234 6.06 0.01 6.76
N LEU A 235 6.76 -0.04 7.89
CA LEU A 235 6.16 -0.01 9.22
C LEU A 235 6.68 1.22 9.96
N SER A 236 5.79 2.01 10.56
CA SER A 236 6.13 3.21 11.32
C SER A 236 5.45 3.14 12.69
N THR A 237 6.26 3.28 13.73
CA THR A 237 5.86 3.33 15.14
C THR A 237 6.37 4.61 15.78
N ASP A 238 6.01 4.86 17.04
CA ASP A 238 6.57 5.98 17.81
C ASP A 238 8.10 5.86 17.93
N MET A 239 8.61 4.62 18.03
CA MET A 239 10.04 4.34 18.20
C MET A 239 10.83 4.25 16.91
N MET A 240 10.24 3.79 15.81
CA MET A 240 11.01 3.52 14.60
C MET A 240 10.18 3.53 13.32
N ASP A 241 10.82 3.90 12.22
CA ASP A 241 10.30 3.67 10.88
C ASP A 241 11.23 2.67 10.18
N ILE A 242 10.68 1.57 9.65
CA ILE A 242 11.41 0.54 8.93
C ILE A 242 10.79 0.34 7.55
N GLN A 243 11.63 0.24 6.52
CA GLN A 243 11.23 -0.13 5.17
C GLN A 243 11.96 -1.40 4.75
N LEU A 244 11.17 -2.43 4.42
CA LEU A 244 11.59 -3.73 3.94
C LEU A 244 11.32 -3.80 2.43
N VAL A 245 12.34 -4.14 1.65
CA VAL A 245 12.19 -4.48 0.23
C VAL A 245 12.29 -5.99 0.10
N LEU A 246 11.20 -6.60 -0.36
CA LEU A 246 10.98 -8.05 -0.42
C LEU A 246 11.22 -8.61 -1.84
N ASP A 247 11.54 -7.75 -2.81
CA ASP A 247 11.79 -8.07 -4.24
C ASP A 247 13.01 -8.98 -4.50
N GLN A 248 13.59 -9.56 -3.46
CA GLN A 248 14.84 -10.30 -3.51
C GLN A 248 14.60 -11.76 -3.15
N SER A 249 14.48 -12.59 -4.20
CA SER A 249 14.42 -14.06 -4.20
C SER A 249 13.27 -14.76 -3.43
N HIS A 250 12.67 -15.76 -4.08
CA HIS A 250 11.73 -16.71 -3.47
C HIS A 250 12.30 -17.40 -2.20
N GLU A 251 13.63 -17.46 -2.07
CA GLU A 251 14.34 -17.97 -0.88
C GLU A 251 14.15 -17.07 0.35
N ILE A 252 14.08 -15.74 0.16
CA ILE A 252 13.75 -14.84 1.26
C ILE A 252 12.31 -15.12 1.68
N GLN A 253 11.34 -15.13 0.77
CA GLN A 253 9.93 -15.41 1.09
C GLN A 253 9.70 -16.75 1.83
N GLN A 254 10.47 -17.80 1.51
CA GLN A 254 10.39 -19.08 2.23
C GLN A 254 11.09 -19.04 3.60
N SER A 255 12.21 -18.31 3.72
CA SER A 255 12.90 -18.05 5.00
C SER A 255 12.24 -16.96 5.85
N LEU A 256 11.22 -16.25 5.34
CA LEU A 256 10.39 -15.30 6.08
C LEU A 256 9.60 -15.95 7.23
N SER A 257 9.56 -17.29 7.30
CA SER A 257 8.81 -18.05 8.31
C SER A 257 9.38 -17.94 9.73
N GLU A 258 10.61 -17.43 9.91
CA GLU A 258 11.32 -17.35 11.21
C GLU A 258 11.59 -15.91 11.70
N PHE A 259 10.94 -14.88 11.14
CA PHE A 259 11.23 -13.50 11.55
C PHE A 259 10.70 -13.20 12.96
N SER A 260 11.59 -12.83 13.89
CA SER A 260 11.23 -12.08 15.09
C SER A 260 11.57 -10.61 14.88
N LEU A 261 10.60 -9.81 14.40
CA LEU A 261 10.76 -8.35 14.30
C LEU A 261 10.05 -7.70 15.50
N ASP A 262 10.81 -7.34 16.52
CA ASP A 262 10.29 -6.55 17.63
C ASP A 262 10.60 -5.06 17.39
N LEU A 263 9.57 -4.30 17.00
CA LEU A 263 9.66 -2.87 16.75
C LEU A 263 9.63 -2.02 18.03
N ASN A 264 9.61 -2.65 19.21
CA ASN A 264 9.76 -1.99 20.51
C ASN A 264 11.15 -2.21 21.13
N ASP A 265 11.96 -3.13 20.58
CA ASP A 265 13.32 -3.43 21.07
C ASP A 265 14.38 -3.08 20.02
N ILE A 266 14.92 -1.86 20.12
CA ILE A 266 16.01 -1.36 19.28
C ILE A 266 17.25 -2.24 19.38
N THR A 267 17.52 -2.83 20.56
CA THR A 267 18.70 -3.67 20.79
C THR A 267 18.58 -5.00 20.06
N SER A 268 17.42 -5.66 20.15
CA SER A 268 17.13 -6.90 19.43
C SER A 268 17.15 -6.70 17.91
N LEU A 269 16.52 -5.63 17.42
CA LEU A 269 16.53 -5.28 16.00
C LEU A 269 17.96 -5.02 15.50
N SER A 270 18.73 -4.21 16.21
CA SER A 270 20.11 -3.88 15.82
C SER A 270 21.02 -5.10 15.80
N ARG A 271 20.83 -6.06 16.72
CA ARG A 271 21.54 -7.35 16.71
C ARG A 271 21.21 -8.16 15.46
N SER A 272 19.93 -8.23 15.09
CA SER A 272 19.47 -8.93 13.89
C SER A 272 20.00 -8.28 12.60
N LEU A 273 20.07 -6.95 12.56
CA LEU A 273 20.61 -6.20 11.42
C LEU A 273 22.13 -6.24 11.32
N SER A 274 22.83 -6.52 12.42
CA SER A 274 24.29 -6.71 12.46
C SER A 274 24.71 -8.07 11.90
N ASP A 275 23.79 -9.04 11.86
CA ASP A 275 24.06 -10.39 11.38
C ASP A 275 23.83 -10.48 9.86
N GLY A 276 24.91 -10.61 9.10
CA GLY A 276 24.87 -10.75 7.63
C GLY A 276 24.24 -12.06 7.14
N SER A 277 24.11 -13.06 8.01
CA SER A 277 23.41 -14.31 7.70
C SER A 277 21.90 -14.18 7.82
N ASN A 278 21.41 -13.23 8.62
CA ASN A 278 20.00 -12.99 8.84
C ASN A 278 19.31 -12.38 7.60
N SER A 279 18.23 -12.98 7.12
CA SER A 279 17.45 -12.47 5.98
C SER A 279 16.93 -11.04 6.20
N LEU A 280 16.63 -10.67 7.46
CA LEU A 280 16.18 -9.32 7.80
C LEU A 280 17.23 -8.27 7.47
N SER A 281 18.50 -8.53 7.75
CA SER A 281 19.57 -7.58 7.44
C SER A 281 19.61 -7.31 5.94
N LYS A 282 19.32 -8.31 5.09
CA LYS A 282 19.23 -8.15 3.63
C LYS A 282 17.96 -7.42 3.18
N CYS A 283 16.83 -7.56 3.87
CA CYS A 283 15.58 -6.94 3.41
C CYS A 283 15.46 -5.45 3.80
N VAL A 284 16.03 -5.05 4.94
CA VAL A 284 15.85 -3.68 5.45
C VAL A 284 16.69 -2.68 4.66
N ARG A 285 16.02 -1.70 4.06
CA ARG A 285 16.66 -0.66 3.25
C ARG A 285 16.74 0.68 3.93
N ARG A 286 15.69 1.04 4.67
CA ARG A 286 15.62 2.28 5.43
C ARG A 286 15.25 1.98 6.87
N LEU A 287 15.95 2.63 7.79
CA LEU A 287 15.67 2.58 9.21
C LEU A 287 15.78 3.98 9.80
N ARG A 288 14.73 4.43 10.47
CA ARG A 288 14.74 5.59 11.35
C ARG A 288 14.49 5.14 12.78
N VAL A 289 15.29 5.60 13.72
CA VAL A 289 15.20 5.23 15.14
C VAL A 289 14.99 6.47 16.00
N ARG A 290 14.03 6.38 16.93
CA ARG A 290 13.69 7.35 17.97
C ARG A 290 13.69 6.59 19.30
N PRO A 291 14.79 6.58 20.06
CA PRO A 291 14.88 5.81 21.30
C PRO A 291 13.72 6.15 22.27
N ALA A 292 12.87 5.18 22.58
CA ALA A 292 11.60 5.38 23.31
C ALA A 292 11.76 6.10 24.64
N ASN A 293 12.78 5.71 25.40
CA ASN A 293 13.00 6.17 26.76
C ASN A 293 13.37 7.66 26.86
N CYS A 294 13.71 8.26 25.72
CA CYS A 294 14.00 9.67 25.61
C CYS A 294 12.75 10.56 25.43
N TRP A 295 11.60 9.98 25.04
CA TRP A 295 10.40 10.74 24.66
C TRP A 295 9.11 10.29 25.36
N LEU A 296 9.01 9.01 25.73
CA LEU A 296 7.77 8.41 26.26
C LEU A 296 7.71 8.36 27.80
N VAL A 297 8.86 8.33 28.49
CA VAL A 297 8.93 8.22 29.95
C VAL A 297 9.49 9.51 30.55
N ARG A 298 8.84 10.03 31.60
CA ARG A 298 9.33 11.18 32.36
C ARG A 298 9.66 10.79 33.82
N PRO A 299 10.87 11.09 34.32
CA PRO A 299 12.00 11.68 33.61
C PRO A 299 12.61 10.73 32.58
N ALA A 300 13.14 11.28 31.48
CA ALA A 300 13.78 10.50 30.43
C ALA A 300 14.97 9.73 30.99
N ASN A 301 15.04 8.42 30.72
CA ASN A 301 16.19 7.61 31.12
C ASN A 301 17.29 7.74 30.06
N LEU A 302 18.13 8.77 30.20
CA LEU A 302 19.25 9.02 29.29
C LEU A 302 20.18 7.80 29.16
N SER A 303 20.39 7.03 30.23
CA SER A 303 21.32 5.89 30.20
C SER A 303 20.88 4.80 29.22
N THR A 304 19.58 4.49 29.18
CA THR A 304 19.04 3.51 28.23
C THR A 304 19.06 4.05 26.80
N CYS A 305 18.75 5.33 26.63
CA CYS A 305 18.82 5.99 25.33
C CYS A 305 20.25 6.03 24.76
N GLU A 306 21.26 6.22 25.62
CA GLU A 306 22.67 6.08 25.24
C GLU A 306 23.02 4.65 24.85
N ALA A 307 22.50 3.64 25.57
CA ALA A 307 22.70 2.24 25.20
C ALA A 307 22.09 1.92 23.83
N ASP A 308 20.88 2.42 23.53
CA ASP A 308 20.22 2.27 22.22
C ASP A 308 21.04 2.92 21.10
N VAL A 309 21.56 4.13 21.35
CA VAL A 309 22.40 4.87 20.40
C VAL A 309 23.71 4.14 20.12
N ASN A 310 24.38 3.63 21.16
CA ASN A 310 25.61 2.84 21.00
C ASN A 310 25.34 1.55 20.22
N THR A 311 24.22 0.88 20.51
CA THR A 311 23.80 -0.33 19.80
C THR A 311 23.55 -0.05 18.31
N CYS A 312 22.99 1.10 17.97
CA CYS A 312 22.85 1.54 16.58
C CYS A 312 24.20 1.76 15.89
N LEU A 313 25.19 2.33 16.58
CA LEU A 313 26.54 2.53 16.03
C LEU A 313 27.24 1.18 15.76
N ASP A 314 27.15 0.25 16.70
CA ASP A 314 27.70 -1.10 16.55
C ASP A 314 27.07 -1.84 15.36
N MET A 315 25.76 -1.64 15.15
CA MET A 315 25.05 -2.19 13.99
C MET A 315 25.52 -1.57 12.68
N LEU A 316 25.66 -0.24 12.60
CA LEU A 316 26.13 0.42 11.38
C LEU A 316 27.54 0.00 10.96
N ALA A 317 28.39 -0.34 11.93
CA ALA A 317 29.74 -0.84 11.68
C ALA A 317 29.76 -2.23 11.03
N LYS A 318 28.73 -3.06 11.29
CA LYS A 318 28.65 -4.45 10.82
C LYS A 318 27.72 -4.62 9.63
N ASN A 319 26.63 -3.86 9.59
CA ASN A 319 25.63 -3.93 8.54
C ASN A 319 26.20 -3.42 7.22
N GLN A 320 25.83 -4.07 6.12
CA GLN A 320 26.32 -3.72 4.78
C GLN A 320 25.19 -3.43 3.78
N SER A 321 23.93 -3.62 4.15
CA SER A 321 22.76 -3.54 3.27
C SER A 321 21.99 -2.24 3.40
N LEU A 322 22.03 -1.60 4.57
CA LEU A 322 21.20 -0.46 4.91
C LEU A 322 21.60 0.76 4.09
N SER A 323 20.68 1.25 3.27
CA SER A 323 20.88 2.39 2.37
C SER A 323 20.58 3.73 3.01
N TYR A 324 19.69 3.77 4.01
CA TYR A 324 19.30 4.97 4.73
C TYR A 324 19.20 4.66 6.22
N PHE A 325 19.87 5.46 7.04
CA PHE A 325 19.76 5.46 8.48
C PHE A 325 19.47 6.87 8.99
N GLU A 326 18.51 7.01 9.89
CA GLU A 326 18.33 8.23 10.67
C GLU A 326 18.16 7.92 12.15
N VAL A 327 18.81 8.70 13.01
CA VAL A 327 18.58 8.64 14.45
C VAL A 327 18.17 10.01 14.98
N ILE A 328 17.10 10.02 15.78
CA ILE A 328 16.57 11.22 16.43
C ILE A 328 16.78 11.08 17.93
N VAL A 329 17.63 11.92 18.50
CA VAL A 329 18.01 11.87 19.93
C VAL A 329 17.76 13.21 20.62
N PRO A 330 17.68 13.24 21.96
CA PRO A 330 17.69 14.49 22.71
C PRO A 330 18.97 15.30 22.52
N GLY A 331 18.88 16.60 22.80
CA GLY A 331 20.00 17.55 22.68
C GLY A 331 21.24 17.15 23.50
N GLU A 332 21.05 16.47 24.63
CA GLU A 332 22.10 15.98 25.51
C GLU A 332 23.03 14.97 24.82
N LEU A 333 22.52 14.23 23.84
CA LEU A 333 23.27 13.21 23.10
C LEU A 333 23.89 13.73 21.79
N LYS A 334 23.88 15.05 21.57
CA LYS A 334 24.46 15.68 20.37
C LYS A 334 25.93 15.32 20.14
N ARG A 335 26.66 14.94 21.19
CA ARG A 335 28.06 14.45 21.12
C ARG A 335 28.26 13.27 20.16
N TYR A 336 27.24 12.44 19.94
CA TYR A 336 27.30 11.28 19.07
C TYR A 336 27.25 11.60 17.56
N MET A 337 26.95 12.85 17.17
CA MET A 337 26.83 13.25 15.77
C MET A 337 28.07 12.90 14.93
N GLY A 338 29.27 13.11 15.49
CA GLY A 338 30.53 12.78 14.81
C GLY A 338 30.66 11.29 14.51
N SER A 339 30.26 10.45 15.47
CA SER A 339 30.31 8.98 15.37
C SER A 339 29.38 8.43 14.30
N PHE A 340 28.21 9.04 14.06
CA PHE A 340 27.32 8.60 12.97
C PHE A 340 27.81 9.07 11.60
N ARG A 341 28.40 10.27 11.53
CA ARG A 341 28.84 10.87 10.27
C ARG A 341 29.91 10.04 9.56
N GLN A 342 30.71 9.27 10.29
CA GLN A 342 31.74 8.39 9.70
C GLN A 342 31.15 7.27 8.82
N PHE A 343 29.88 6.92 9.00
CA PHE A 343 29.19 5.89 8.23
C PHE A 343 28.44 6.46 7.01
N HIS A 344 28.38 7.79 6.87
CA HIS A 344 27.75 8.45 5.73
C HIS A 344 28.60 8.24 4.46
N LEU A 345 27.93 7.99 3.32
CA LEU A 345 28.50 7.65 2.01
C LEU A 345 29.29 6.34 1.92
N GLN A 346 29.28 5.52 2.97
CA GLN A 346 29.85 4.17 2.86
C GLN A 346 29.08 3.33 1.84
N PRO A 347 29.77 2.55 0.99
CA PRO A 347 29.11 1.72 0.00
C PRO A 347 28.30 0.61 0.67
N THR A 348 27.09 0.36 0.17
CA THR A 348 26.30 -0.81 0.55
C THR A 348 26.54 -1.98 -0.40
N LEU A 349 26.43 -3.21 0.11
CA LEU A 349 26.50 -4.45 -0.67
C LEU A 349 25.32 -4.63 -1.63
N HIS A 350 24.29 -3.80 -1.51
CA HIS A 350 23.06 -4.07 -2.23
C HIS A 350 23.10 -3.70 -3.70
N THR A 351 22.72 -4.71 -4.48
CA THR A 351 22.82 -4.80 -5.92
C THR A 351 21.63 -4.11 -6.58
N LEU A 352 21.89 -3.04 -7.34
CA LEU A 352 21.03 -2.73 -8.48
C LEU A 352 21.45 -3.69 -9.60
N ASN A 353 20.50 -4.45 -10.13
CA ASN A 353 20.66 -5.02 -11.46
C ASN A 353 21.13 -3.89 -12.38
N LEU A 354 22.25 -4.06 -13.08
CA LEU A 354 22.69 -3.09 -14.08
C LEU A 354 21.49 -2.74 -14.99
N PRO A 355 21.22 -1.45 -15.23
CA PRO A 355 20.17 -1.03 -16.15
C PRO A 355 20.30 -1.77 -17.47
N LEU A 356 19.17 -2.07 -18.11
CA LEU A 356 19.19 -2.79 -19.39
C LEU A 356 20.05 -2.04 -20.41
N GLU A 357 20.01 -0.70 -20.41
CA GLU A 357 20.88 0.12 -21.27
C GLU A 357 22.36 -0.11 -20.96
N SER A 358 22.76 -0.23 -19.70
CA SER A 358 24.15 -0.49 -19.30
C SER A 358 24.59 -1.91 -19.65
N LYS A 359 23.70 -2.90 -19.50
CA LYS A 359 23.95 -4.29 -19.94
C LYS A 359 24.12 -4.35 -21.46
N LEU A 360 23.24 -3.67 -22.20
CA LEU A 360 23.29 -3.58 -23.66
C LEU A 360 24.51 -2.81 -24.15
N ALA A 361 24.92 -1.72 -23.48
CA ALA A 361 26.12 -0.97 -23.81
C ALA A 361 27.39 -1.81 -23.62
N LEU A 362 27.49 -2.58 -22.53
CA LEU A 362 28.60 -3.51 -22.31
C LEU A 362 28.63 -4.61 -23.37
N ILE A 363 27.49 -5.26 -23.64
CA ILE A 363 27.37 -6.27 -24.70
C ILE A 363 27.76 -5.65 -26.05
N SER A 364 27.27 -4.47 -26.37
CA SER A 364 27.60 -3.76 -27.62
C SER A 364 29.10 -3.46 -27.70
N ALA A 365 29.76 -3.02 -26.64
CA ALA A 365 31.19 -2.77 -26.64
C ALA A 365 32.04 -4.06 -26.78
N VAL A 366 31.60 -5.17 -26.18
CA VAL A 366 32.28 -6.48 -26.27
C VAL A 366 32.12 -7.10 -27.66
N TYR A 367 30.95 -6.95 -28.29
CA TYR A 367 30.64 -7.54 -29.60
C TYR A 367 30.78 -6.57 -30.80
N ALA A 368 30.98 -5.26 -30.58
CA ALA A 368 31.18 -4.27 -31.63
C ALA A 368 32.32 -4.61 -32.61
N PRO A 369 33.49 -5.12 -32.17
CA PRO A 369 34.57 -5.38 -33.11
C PRO A 369 34.36 -6.67 -33.92
N MET A 370 33.33 -7.47 -33.60
CA MET A 370 32.96 -8.66 -34.38
C MET A 370 32.26 -8.31 -35.70
N ILE A 371 31.54 -7.18 -35.76
CA ILE A 371 30.81 -6.75 -36.97
C ILE A 371 31.72 -5.99 -37.94
N THR A 372 32.71 -5.25 -37.42
CA THR A 372 33.68 -4.52 -38.26
C THR A 372 34.86 -5.36 -38.74
N ALA A 373 35.13 -6.53 -38.15
CA ALA A 373 36.24 -7.39 -38.56
C ALA A 373 36.04 -8.11 -39.91
N GLN A 374 34.86 -8.00 -40.54
CA GLN A 374 34.66 -8.47 -41.92
C GLN A 374 35.09 -7.45 -42.98
N ALA A 375 35.49 -6.24 -42.59
CA ALA A 375 36.08 -5.26 -43.49
C ALA A 375 37.37 -4.68 -42.89
N VAL A 376 38.48 -4.84 -43.62
CA VAL A 376 39.81 -4.29 -43.36
C VAL A 376 40.74 -5.19 -42.52
N ASN A 377 41.50 -5.98 -43.28
CA ASN A 377 42.78 -6.53 -42.85
C ASN A 377 43.84 -5.41 -42.74
N ILE A 378 44.73 -5.56 -41.75
CA ILE A 378 46.10 -5.01 -41.60
C ILE A 378 46.28 -3.83 -40.62
N ALA A 379 47.18 -4.10 -39.65
CA ALA A 379 47.93 -3.22 -38.73
C ALA A 379 47.34 -2.98 -37.32
N ALA A 380 48.23 -3.14 -36.34
CA ALA A 380 48.02 -3.05 -34.88
C ALA A 380 47.19 -4.19 -34.25
N ARG A 381 47.85 -5.34 -34.11
CA ARG A 381 47.44 -6.44 -33.22
C ARG A 381 47.70 -6.05 -31.77
N GLU A 382 46.90 -5.15 -31.22
CA GLU A 382 46.63 -5.16 -29.78
C GLU A 382 45.42 -6.07 -29.59
N ARG A 383 45.68 -7.34 -29.26
CA ARG A 383 44.63 -8.27 -28.83
C ARG A 383 43.98 -7.70 -27.58
N SER A 384 42.85 -7.02 -27.72
CA SER A 384 42.01 -6.69 -26.59
C SER A 384 41.51 -8.01 -26.00
N SER A 385 41.84 -8.27 -24.74
CA SER A 385 41.44 -9.45 -23.97
C SER A 385 39.92 -9.56 -23.74
N LEU A 386 39.14 -8.63 -24.29
CA LEU A 386 37.68 -8.60 -24.21
C LEU A 386 36.99 -9.54 -25.22
N HIS A 387 37.72 -10.04 -26.23
CA HIS A 387 37.17 -10.88 -27.30
C HIS A 387 36.85 -12.34 -26.90
N GLU A 388 37.22 -12.75 -25.69
CA GLU A 388 37.03 -14.13 -25.19
C GLU A 388 36.03 -14.23 -24.03
N LEU A 389 35.24 -13.18 -23.78
CA LEU A 389 34.22 -13.23 -22.74
C LEU A 389 33.05 -14.13 -23.18
N SER A 390 33.01 -15.35 -22.64
CA SER A 390 31.89 -16.27 -22.84
C SER A 390 30.60 -15.69 -22.26
N GLN A 391 29.45 -16.22 -22.70
CA GLN A 391 28.15 -15.85 -22.13
C GLN A 391 28.12 -16.05 -20.61
N ASP A 392 28.74 -17.12 -20.10
CA ASP A 392 28.86 -17.36 -18.66
C ASP A 392 29.74 -16.30 -17.95
N MET A 393 30.83 -15.87 -18.58
CA MET A 393 31.65 -14.77 -18.04
C MET A 393 30.91 -13.44 -18.05
N LEU A 394 30.11 -13.15 -19.07
CA LEU A 394 29.27 -11.94 -19.10
C LEU A 394 28.15 -11.99 -18.06
N CYS A 395 27.51 -13.15 -17.86
CA CYS A 395 26.57 -13.35 -16.77
C CYS A 395 27.23 -13.14 -15.41
N ASN A 396 28.44 -13.65 -15.21
CA ASN A 396 29.23 -13.43 -14.01
C ASN A 396 29.65 -11.96 -13.85
N ILE A 397 30.05 -11.28 -14.94
CA ILE A 397 30.37 -9.85 -14.91
C ILE A 397 29.13 -9.04 -14.55
N PHE A 398 27.96 -9.32 -15.11
CA PHE A 398 26.73 -8.62 -14.74
C PHE A 398 26.26 -8.95 -13.33
N ALA A 399 26.56 -10.16 -12.83
CA ALA A 399 26.36 -10.51 -11.44
C ALA A 399 27.36 -9.77 -10.51
N CYS A 400 28.57 -9.45 -10.98
CA CYS A 400 29.63 -8.80 -10.22
C CYS A 400 29.74 -7.28 -10.43
N ALA A 401 29.16 -6.73 -11.49
CA ALA A 401 29.24 -5.32 -11.86
C ALA A 401 28.19 -4.56 -11.05
N ILE A 402 28.61 -4.21 -9.85
CA ILE A 402 27.81 -3.63 -8.79
C ILE A 402 28.03 -2.13 -8.82
N SER A 403 26.96 -1.34 -8.90
CA SER A 403 27.02 0.08 -8.55
C SER A 403 26.59 0.21 -7.08
N PRO A 404 27.52 0.40 -6.13
CA PRO A 404 27.17 0.47 -4.72
C PRO A 404 26.29 1.70 -4.45
N ILE A 405 25.13 1.50 -3.82
CA ILE A 405 24.34 2.61 -3.31
C ILE A 405 25.10 3.18 -2.11
N SER A 406 25.44 4.47 -2.15
CA SER A 406 26.05 5.16 -1.02
C SER A 406 25.05 5.28 0.12
N ARG A 407 25.41 4.77 1.31
CA ARG A 407 24.61 4.87 2.52
C ARG A 407 24.40 6.32 2.91
N GLN A 408 23.15 6.70 3.15
CA GLN A 408 22.80 7.99 3.72
C GLN A 408 22.56 7.85 5.21
N VAL A 409 23.43 8.44 6.03
CA VAL A 409 23.27 8.50 7.48
C VAL A 409 22.92 9.93 7.91
N PHE A 410 21.82 10.08 8.64
CA PHE A 410 21.33 11.34 9.21
C PHE A 410 21.28 11.26 10.73
N PHE A 411 21.59 12.38 11.38
CA PHE A 411 21.54 12.53 12.83
C PHE A 411 20.78 13.79 13.16
N GLN A 412 19.70 13.68 13.94
CA GLN A 412 18.90 14.81 14.37
C GLN A 412 18.91 14.89 15.90
N SER A 413 19.26 16.07 16.42
CA SER A 413 19.07 16.39 17.84
C SER A 413 17.82 17.25 18.00
N GLN A 414 16.88 16.83 18.85
CA GLN A 414 15.69 17.60 19.19
C GLN A 414 15.73 18.04 20.66
N HIS A 415 15.25 19.24 20.95
CA HIS A 415 15.09 19.69 22.33
C HIS A 415 13.84 19.04 22.94
N VAL A 416 14.01 18.33 24.05
CA VAL A 416 12.89 17.85 24.86
C VAL A 416 12.30 19.08 25.57
N PHE A 417 11.09 19.50 25.20
CA PHE A 417 10.39 20.54 25.97
C PHE A 417 9.99 19.96 27.33
N PHE A 418 10.71 20.39 28.38
CA PHE A 418 10.29 20.22 29.77
C PHE A 418 9.12 21.19 30.03
N GLY A 419 7.92 20.78 29.65
CA GLY A 419 6.66 21.41 30.07
C GLY A 419 6.10 20.72 31.29
#